data_AF-A0A9X4GJN9-F1
#
_entry.id   AF-A0A9X4GJN9-F1
#
_cell.length_a   1.000
_cell.length_b   1.000
_cell.length_c   1.000
_cell.angle_alpha   90.00
_cell.angle_beta   90.00
_cell.angle_gamma   90.00
#
_symmetry.space_group_name_H-M   'P 1'
#
loop_
_entity.id
_entity.type
_entity.pdbx_description
1 polymer ?
#
loop_
_entity_poly.entity_id
_entity_poly.type
_entity_poly.pdbx_seq_one_letter_code
_entity_poly.pdbx_strand_id
1 'polypeptide(L)'
;MGVLPLSNNTSTERGWLTPTSGDPDYDEALDRLLSQWMRNVSGLPAGMVRPRWKKEQPSLPSVETNWCAFGVTGWPIDNSPAFTNQTDEGAQLWRHETFECMASFYGPAGMSYASRFRDGISVPQNNAELNALGLSLGDYTALTPFPELINQQWVRRYDMTVRLRRKVVREYGIKSLVEAPVTFFGE
;
A
#
# COMPACT_ATOMS: atom_id res chain seq x y z
N MET A 1 13.94 9.71 34.85
CA MET A 1 13.05 10.50 33.97
C MET A 1 11.62 10.18 34.36
N GLY A 2 10.81 11.19 34.69
CA GLY A 2 9.41 10.99 35.05
C GLY A 2 8.60 10.50 33.83
N VAL A 3 7.56 9.70 34.09
CA VAL A 3 6.59 9.30 33.06
C VAL A 3 5.91 10.56 32.53
N LEU A 4 6.01 10.81 31.22
CA LEU A 4 5.28 11.91 30.60
C LEU A 4 3.78 11.58 30.64
N PRO A 5 2.92 12.51 31.10
CA PRO A 5 1.49 12.26 31.20
C PRO A 5 0.88 11.94 29.82
N LEU A 6 -0.06 11.00 29.79
CA LEU A 6 -0.87 10.70 28.61
C LEU A 6 -1.91 11.82 28.44
N SER A 7 -1.97 12.40 27.24
CA SER A 7 -3.00 13.38 26.88
C SER A 7 -4.37 12.69 26.78
N ASN A 8 -5.45 13.48 26.90
CA ASN A 8 -6.82 13.06 26.56
C ASN A 8 -7.05 12.82 25.04
N ASN A 9 -5.97 12.77 24.25
CA ASN A 9 -5.95 12.68 22.80
C ASN A 9 -6.63 13.85 22.07
N THR A 10 -6.60 15.03 22.71
CA THR A 10 -6.98 16.31 22.08
C THR A 10 -5.92 17.38 22.33
N SER A 11 -5.92 18.44 21.53
CA SER A 11 -4.97 19.55 21.67
C SER A 11 -5.24 20.49 22.86
N THR A 12 -6.21 20.17 23.73
CA THR A 12 -6.54 21.00 24.90
C THR A 12 -5.55 20.82 26.06
N GLU A 13 -4.78 19.74 26.06
CA GLU A 13 -3.79 19.42 27.08
C GLU A 13 -2.47 19.01 26.44
N ARG A 14 -1.37 19.14 27.20
CA ARG A 14 -0.05 18.69 26.73
C ARG A 14 -0.02 17.16 26.59
N GLY A 15 0.51 16.68 25.47
CA GLY A 15 0.82 15.27 25.23
C GLY A 15 0.80 14.95 23.74
N TRP A 16 0.86 13.67 23.43
CA TRP A 16 0.87 13.18 22.05
C TRP A 16 -0.55 12.92 21.55
N LEU A 17 -0.78 13.18 20.26
CA LEU A 17 -2.03 12.83 19.59
C LEU A 17 -1.82 11.62 18.69
N THR A 18 -2.75 10.68 18.75
CA THR A 18 -2.91 9.60 17.76
C THR A 18 -4.16 9.84 16.93
N PRO A 19 -4.22 9.34 15.69
CA PRO A 19 -5.43 9.44 14.88
C PRO A 19 -6.65 8.90 15.63
N THR A 20 -7.77 9.61 15.52
CA THR A 20 -9.08 9.16 16.02
C THR A 20 -9.85 8.36 14.97
N SER A 21 -9.46 8.47 13.71
CA SER A 21 -9.94 7.63 12.61
C SER A 21 -9.20 6.29 12.57
N GLY A 22 -9.81 5.28 11.95
CA GLY A 22 -9.11 4.03 11.63
C GLY A 22 -7.97 4.23 10.62
N ASP A 23 -7.01 3.30 10.62
CA ASP A 23 -5.98 3.23 9.59
C ASP A 23 -6.51 2.51 8.33
N PRO A 24 -5.99 2.84 7.13
CA PRO A 24 -6.26 2.05 5.94
C PRO A 24 -5.63 0.65 6.07
N ASP A 25 -6.01 -0.26 5.17
CA ASP A 25 -5.41 -1.61 5.15
C ASP A 25 -3.89 -1.52 4.93
N TYR A 26 -3.14 -2.14 5.83
CA TYR A 26 -1.70 -2.37 5.72
C TYR A 26 -1.42 -3.87 5.85
N ASP A 27 -0.14 -4.24 5.69
CA ASP A 27 0.36 -5.60 5.91
C ASP A 27 -0.49 -6.68 5.21
N GLU A 28 -0.90 -7.74 5.92
CA GLU A 28 -1.62 -8.88 5.37
C GLU A 28 -2.97 -8.50 4.72
N ALA A 29 -3.64 -7.46 5.24
CA ALA A 29 -4.91 -7.00 4.67
C ALA A 29 -4.69 -6.40 3.27
N LEU A 30 -3.68 -5.54 3.13
CA LEU A 30 -3.30 -4.97 1.84
C LEU A 30 -2.77 -6.06 0.89
N ASP A 31 -1.92 -6.96 1.37
CA ASP A 31 -1.39 -8.06 0.56
C ASP A 31 -2.50 -8.98 0.01
N ARG A 32 -3.56 -9.21 0.77
CA ARG A 32 -4.72 -10.02 0.33
C ARG A 32 -5.47 -9.32 -0.79
N LEU A 33 -5.73 -8.02 -0.65
CA LEU A 33 -6.37 -7.19 -1.68
C LEU A 33 -5.54 -7.15 -2.95
N LEU A 34 -4.23 -6.91 -2.83
CA LEU A 34 -3.29 -6.88 -3.94
C LEU A 34 -3.15 -8.24 -4.64
N SER A 35 -3.17 -9.34 -3.86
CA SER A 35 -3.16 -10.70 -4.41
C SER A 35 -4.42 -11.01 -5.23
N GLN A 36 -5.58 -10.56 -4.75
CA GLN A 36 -6.86 -10.69 -5.47
C GLN A 36 -6.82 -9.91 -6.79
N TRP A 37 -6.32 -8.67 -6.76
CA TRP A 37 -6.15 -7.83 -7.96
C TRP A 37 -5.21 -8.49 -8.97
N MET A 38 -4.00 -8.89 -8.55
CA MET A 38 -3.04 -9.60 -9.41
C MET A 38 -3.65 -10.86 -10.03
N ARG A 39 -4.37 -11.66 -9.24
CA ARG A 39 -5.04 -12.88 -9.74
C ARG A 39 -6.04 -12.56 -10.84
N ASN A 40 -6.93 -11.60 -10.57
CA ASN A 40 -8.02 -11.27 -11.47
C ASN A 40 -7.51 -10.66 -12.79
N VAL A 41 -6.49 -9.79 -12.73
CA VAL A 41 -5.94 -9.14 -13.93
C VAL A 41 -5.01 -10.07 -14.72
N SER A 42 -4.17 -10.86 -14.04
CA SER A 42 -3.30 -11.82 -14.72
C SER A 42 -4.05 -13.05 -15.24
N GLY A 43 -5.22 -13.36 -14.70
CA GLY A 43 -5.96 -14.59 -14.99
C GLY A 43 -5.31 -15.85 -14.43
N LEU A 44 -4.40 -15.72 -13.45
CA LEU A 44 -3.82 -16.88 -12.75
C LEU A 44 -4.90 -17.62 -11.94
N PRO A 45 -4.83 -18.96 -11.84
CA PRO A 45 -5.75 -19.72 -10.99
C PRO A 45 -5.68 -19.33 -9.51
N ALA A 46 -6.74 -19.64 -8.77
CA ALA A 46 -6.75 -19.47 -7.32
C ALA A 46 -5.57 -20.24 -6.67
N GLY A 47 -4.91 -19.60 -5.71
CA GLY A 47 -3.72 -20.15 -5.05
C GLY A 47 -2.40 -20.01 -5.83
N MET A 48 -2.42 -19.50 -7.07
CA MET A 48 -1.23 -19.30 -7.90
C MET A 48 -0.68 -17.87 -7.86
N VAL A 49 -1.31 -16.97 -7.11
CA VAL A 49 -0.68 -15.73 -6.65
C VAL A 49 -0.29 -15.93 -5.20
N ARG A 50 1.01 -15.88 -4.93
CA ARG A 50 1.59 -16.11 -3.61
C ARG A 50 2.18 -14.81 -3.07
N PRO A 51 1.86 -14.42 -1.83
CA PRO A 51 2.46 -13.23 -1.24
C PRO A 51 3.96 -13.42 -1.04
N ARG A 52 4.75 -12.35 -1.22
CA ARG A 52 6.20 -12.39 -0.99
C ARG A 52 6.56 -12.51 0.49
N TRP A 53 5.69 -11.98 1.36
CA TRP A 53 5.81 -12.14 2.81
C TRP A 53 4.73 -13.06 3.33
N LYS A 54 5.14 -14.05 4.13
CA LYS A 54 4.26 -14.93 4.89
C LYS A 54 5.04 -15.43 6.10
N LYS A 55 4.37 -15.53 7.24
CA LYS A 55 4.96 -16.06 8.47
C LYS A 55 5.52 -17.48 8.28
N GLU A 56 4.76 -18.33 7.60
CA GLU A 56 5.18 -19.69 7.24
C GLU A 56 5.32 -19.78 5.73
N GLN A 57 6.54 -20.11 5.25
CA GLN A 57 6.82 -20.24 3.83
C GLN A 57 6.42 -21.64 3.34
N PRO A 58 5.38 -21.78 2.49
CA PRO A 58 5.05 -23.05 1.90
C PRO A 58 6.11 -23.45 0.87
N SER A 59 6.24 -24.75 0.60
CA SER A 59 7.09 -25.25 -0.49
C SER A 59 6.72 -24.57 -1.82
N LEU A 60 7.74 -24.17 -2.58
CA LEU A 60 7.53 -23.58 -3.90
C LEU A 60 6.80 -24.56 -4.83
N PRO A 61 5.94 -24.06 -5.74
CA PRO A 61 5.32 -24.90 -6.75
C PRO A 61 6.37 -25.60 -7.62
N SER A 62 5.95 -26.69 -8.27
CA SER A 62 6.75 -27.34 -9.31
C SER A 62 7.11 -26.35 -10.42
N VAL A 63 8.26 -26.55 -11.06
CA VAL A 63 8.74 -25.74 -12.20
C VAL A 63 7.77 -25.75 -13.39
N GLU A 64 6.93 -26.78 -13.50
CA GLU A 64 5.88 -26.92 -14.51
C GLU A 64 4.58 -26.16 -14.16
N THR A 65 4.52 -25.55 -12.98
CA THR A 65 3.35 -24.80 -12.52
C THR A 65 3.51 -23.31 -12.81
N ASN A 66 2.49 -22.70 -13.40
CA ASN A 66 2.45 -21.25 -13.58
C ASN A 66 1.99 -20.56 -12.28
N TRP A 67 2.79 -19.64 -11.77
CA TRP A 67 2.45 -18.88 -10.57
C TRP A 67 3.17 -17.53 -10.53
N CYS A 68 2.74 -16.66 -9.64
CA CYS A 68 3.33 -15.35 -9.40
C CYS A 68 3.61 -15.15 -7.92
N ALA A 69 4.82 -14.72 -7.58
CA ALA A 69 5.10 -14.10 -6.29
C ALA A 69 4.78 -12.61 -6.38
N PHE A 70 3.88 -12.10 -5.55
CA PHE A 70 3.43 -10.71 -5.60
C PHE A 70 3.33 -10.08 -4.21
N GLY A 71 3.63 -8.80 -4.06
CA GLY A 71 3.52 -8.10 -2.78
C GLY A 71 4.26 -6.77 -2.78
N VAL A 72 4.05 -5.98 -1.72
CA VAL A 72 4.71 -4.70 -1.53
C VAL A 72 6.19 -4.92 -1.19
N THR A 73 7.08 -4.21 -1.87
CA THR A 73 8.54 -4.28 -1.69
C THR A 73 9.17 -2.96 -1.32
N GLY A 74 8.42 -1.85 -1.42
CA GLY A 74 8.94 -0.52 -1.12
C GLY A 74 7.86 0.48 -0.80
N TRP A 75 8.22 1.42 0.06
CA TRP A 75 7.42 2.60 0.39
C TRP A 75 8.29 3.84 0.15
N PRO A 76 8.25 4.40 -1.07
CA PRO A 76 8.91 5.67 -1.36
C PRO A 76 8.49 6.74 -0.36
N ILE A 77 9.45 7.58 0.03
CA ILE A 77 9.21 8.64 1.01
C ILE A 77 8.22 9.66 0.44
N ASP A 78 7.20 9.99 1.24
CA ASP A 78 6.39 11.19 1.07
C ASP A 78 6.46 12.05 2.34
N ASN A 79 7.17 13.17 2.24
CA ASN A 79 7.39 14.13 3.34
C ASN A 79 6.44 15.32 3.28
N SER A 80 5.36 15.25 2.51
CA SER A 80 4.46 16.37 2.27
C SER A 80 3.00 16.07 2.67
N PRO A 81 2.73 15.68 3.93
CA PRO A 81 1.34 15.62 4.40
C PRO A 81 0.74 17.02 4.47
N ALA A 82 -0.56 17.13 4.20
CA ALA A 82 -1.31 18.37 4.35
C ALA A 82 -2.23 18.28 5.58
N PHE A 83 -2.20 19.28 6.44
CA PHE A 83 -3.26 19.47 7.45
C PHE A 83 -4.36 20.34 6.85
N THR A 84 -5.59 19.83 6.87
CA THR A 84 -6.76 20.47 6.24
C THR A 84 -8.04 20.11 6.99
N ASN A 85 -9.19 20.63 6.53
CA ASN A 85 -10.51 20.41 7.13
C ASN A 85 -10.50 20.62 8.64
N GLN A 86 -10.03 21.78 9.08
CA GLN A 86 -10.12 22.19 10.47
C GLN A 86 -11.57 22.52 10.83
N THR A 87 -12.08 21.88 11.87
CA THR A 87 -13.35 22.19 12.52
C THR A 87 -13.07 22.58 13.97
N ASP A 88 -14.11 22.88 14.75
CA ASP A 88 -13.96 23.12 16.18
C ASP A 88 -13.51 21.83 16.91
N GLU A 89 -13.86 20.67 16.36
CA GLU A 89 -13.64 19.37 16.98
C GLU A 89 -12.31 18.70 16.60
N GLY A 90 -11.72 19.03 15.45
CA GLY A 90 -10.53 18.35 14.96
C GLY A 90 -9.95 18.91 13.67
N ALA A 91 -8.90 18.24 13.20
CA ALA A 91 -8.27 18.51 11.91
C ALA A 91 -7.93 17.20 11.20
N GLN A 92 -7.85 17.24 9.87
CA GLN A 92 -7.47 16.09 9.06
C GLN A 92 -6.05 16.22 8.54
N LEU A 93 -5.27 15.16 8.67
CA LEU A 93 -4.02 14.97 7.94
C LEU A 93 -4.31 14.16 6.68
N TRP A 94 -4.02 14.74 5.52
CA TRP A 94 -4.13 14.10 4.23
C TRP A 94 -2.73 13.75 3.71
N ARG A 95 -2.57 12.52 3.20
CA ARG A 95 -1.34 12.05 2.56
C ARG A 95 -1.66 11.29 1.28
N HIS A 96 -0.85 11.45 0.25
CA HIS A 96 -0.91 10.62 -0.94
C HIS A 96 0.23 9.61 -0.90
N GLU A 97 -0.07 8.42 -0.41
CA GLU A 97 0.91 7.36 -0.32
C GLU A 97 1.18 6.76 -1.71
N THR A 98 2.45 6.54 -2.02
CA THR A 98 2.89 5.68 -3.13
C THR A 98 3.60 4.47 -2.55
N PHE A 99 3.37 3.29 -3.10
CA PHE A 99 4.09 2.08 -2.74
C PHE A 99 4.39 1.22 -3.97
N GLU A 100 5.48 0.47 -3.88
CA GLU A 100 6.00 -0.37 -4.96
C GLU A 100 5.62 -1.83 -4.72
N CYS A 101 5.00 -2.46 -5.70
CA CYS A 101 4.66 -3.87 -5.69
C CYS A 101 5.48 -4.62 -6.74
N MET A 102 6.15 -5.70 -6.32
CA MET A 102 6.95 -6.54 -7.23
C MET A 102 6.20 -7.81 -7.59
N ALA A 103 6.02 -8.03 -8.88
CA ALA A 103 5.50 -9.27 -9.46
C ALA A 103 6.64 -10.08 -10.07
N SER A 104 6.77 -11.34 -9.66
CA SER A 104 7.70 -12.31 -10.24
C SER A 104 6.91 -13.50 -10.77
N PHE A 105 6.84 -13.67 -12.09
CA PHE A 105 6.10 -14.74 -12.74
C PHE A 105 7.01 -15.92 -13.07
N TYR A 106 6.51 -17.13 -12.82
CA TYR A 106 7.20 -18.40 -13.03
C TYR A 106 6.34 -19.38 -13.83
N GLY A 107 6.97 -20.45 -14.30
CA GLY A 107 6.34 -21.56 -15.01
C GLY A 107 6.40 -21.44 -16.54
N PRO A 108 5.96 -22.49 -17.27
CA PRO A 108 6.11 -22.57 -18.73
C PRO A 108 5.46 -21.40 -19.51
N ALA A 109 4.39 -20.81 -18.96
CA ALA A 109 3.67 -19.68 -19.53
C ALA A 109 3.89 -18.38 -18.74
N GLY A 110 4.95 -18.28 -17.92
CA GLY A 110 5.22 -17.13 -17.05
C GLY A 110 5.21 -15.79 -17.80
N MET A 111 5.85 -15.70 -18.97
CA MET A 111 5.86 -14.49 -19.79
C MET A 111 4.46 -14.12 -20.30
N SER A 112 3.63 -15.11 -20.64
CA SER A 112 2.26 -14.87 -21.11
C SER A 112 1.38 -14.30 -20.00
N TYR A 113 1.50 -14.81 -18.77
CA TYR A 113 0.80 -14.24 -17.60
C TYR A 113 1.31 -12.84 -17.26
N ALA A 114 2.63 -12.63 -17.30
CA ALA A 114 3.24 -11.32 -17.06
C ALA A 114 2.77 -10.28 -18.08
N SER A 115 2.75 -10.64 -19.36
CA SER A 115 2.28 -9.76 -20.45
C SER A 115 0.79 -9.47 -20.32
N ARG A 116 -0.03 -10.48 -20.01
CA ARG A 116 -1.47 -10.27 -19.77
C ARG A 116 -1.72 -9.33 -18.60
N PHE A 117 -0.96 -9.46 -17.52
CA PHE A 117 -1.05 -8.56 -16.38
C PHE A 117 -0.67 -7.12 -16.77
N ARG A 118 0.48 -6.92 -17.43
CA ARG A 118 0.94 -5.60 -17.92
C ARG A 118 -0.10 -4.92 -18.80
N ASP A 119 -0.68 -5.65 -19.74
CA ASP A 119 -1.67 -5.09 -20.65
C ASP A 119 -3.00 -4.84 -19.90
N GLY A 120 -3.37 -5.78 -19.02
CA GLY A 120 -4.58 -5.72 -18.20
C GLY A 120 -4.62 -4.55 -17.22
N ILE A 121 -3.49 -4.15 -16.62
CA ILE A 121 -3.44 -2.96 -15.75
C ILE A 121 -3.61 -1.65 -16.53
N SER A 122 -3.48 -1.67 -17.87
CA SER A 122 -3.73 -0.50 -18.72
C SER A 122 -5.18 -0.42 -19.20
N VAL A 123 -6.01 -1.45 -18.94
CA VAL A 123 -7.43 -1.47 -19.34
C VAL A 123 -8.25 -0.55 -18.44
N PRO A 124 -9.03 0.41 -18.98
CA PRO A 124 -9.80 1.35 -18.17
C PRO A 124 -10.78 0.71 -17.19
N GLN A 125 -11.48 -0.36 -17.60
CA GLN A 125 -12.41 -1.07 -16.72
C GLN A 125 -11.68 -1.71 -15.51
N ASN A 126 -10.53 -2.33 -15.73
CA ASN A 126 -9.74 -2.89 -14.63
C ASN A 126 -9.20 -1.79 -13.68
N ASN A 127 -8.84 -0.63 -14.23
CA ASN A 127 -8.46 0.53 -13.42
C ASN A 127 -9.64 1.09 -12.63
N ALA A 128 -10.87 1.07 -13.17
CA ALA A 128 -12.06 1.47 -12.44
C ALA A 128 -12.32 0.58 -11.22
N GLU A 129 -12.15 -0.75 -11.37
CA GLU A 129 -12.22 -1.70 -10.25
C GLU A 129 -11.11 -1.45 -9.21
N LEU A 130 -9.89 -1.14 -9.65
CA LEU A 130 -8.79 -0.77 -8.74
C LEU A 130 -9.10 0.53 -7.96
N ASN A 131 -9.66 1.53 -8.64
CA ASN A 131 -10.08 2.80 -8.04
C ASN A 131 -11.20 2.60 -7.01
N ALA A 132 -12.12 1.66 -7.24
CA ALA A 132 -13.16 1.30 -6.28
C ALA A 132 -12.59 0.70 -4.98
N LEU A 133 -11.38 0.13 -5.04
CA LEU A 133 -10.61 -0.33 -3.88
C LEU A 133 -9.79 0.78 -3.21
N GLY A 134 -9.94 2.04 -3.64
CA GLY A 134 -9.20 3.18 -3.11
C GLY A 134 -7.74 3.26 -3.58
N LEU A 135 -7.38 2.48 -4.60
CA LEU A 135 -6.03 2.44 -5.17
C LEU A 135 -6.03 2.97 -6.60
N SER A 136 -4.91 3.53 -7.04
CA SER A 136 -4.74 4.00 -8.41
C SER A 136 -3.38 3.57 -8.95
N LEU A 137 -3.33 3.33 -10.25
CA LEU A 137 -2.08 3.03 -10.95
C LEU A 137 -1.26 4.32 -11.12
N GLY A 138 -0.01 4.31 -10.64
CA GLY A 138 0.97 5.37 -10.88
C GLY A 138 1.77 5.12 -12.15
N ASP A 139 2.65 4.13 -12.11
CA ASP A 139 3.48 3.71 -13.24
C ASP A 139 3.91 2.24 -13.06
N TYR A 140 4.64 1.70 -14.04
CA TYR A 140 5.19 0.36 -13.99
C TYR A 140 6.46 0.21 -14.82
N THR A 141 7.29 -0.78 -14.49
CA THR A 141 8.53 -1.07 -15.22
C THR A 141 8.32 -2.03 -16.38
N ALA A 142 9.31 -2.14 -17.25
CA ALA A 142 9.37 -3.19 -18.25
C ALA A 142 9.41 -4.59 -17.59
N LEU A 143 8.98 -5.60 -18.36
CA LEU A 143 9.14 -7.01 -17.98
C LEU A 143 10.61 -7.41 -18.15
N THR A 144 11.23 -7.85 -17.06
CA THR A 144 12.64 -8.26 -17.06
C THR A 144 12.73 -9.78 -16.91
N PRO A 145 13.16 -10.52 -17.94
CA PRO A 145 13.45 -11.94 -17.82
C PRO A 145 14.73 -12.16 -17.01
N PHE A 146 14.70 -13.11 -16.07
CA PHE A 146 15.83 -13.46 -15.22
C PHE A 146 15.91 -14.98 -15.03
N PRO A 147 17.10 -15.60 -15.19
CA PRO A 147 17.29 -17.01 -14.85
C PRO A 147 17.45 -17.15 -13.34
N GLU A 148 16.64 -17.99 -12.69
CA GLU A 148 16.75 -18.28 -11.26
C GLU A 148 16.97 -19.78 -11.03
N LEU A 149 17.81 -20.13 -10.07
CA LEU A 149 18.05 -21.52 -9.68
C LEU A 149 17.16 -21.87 -8.48
N ILE A 150 16.15 -22.72 -8.70
CA ILE A 150 15.22 -23.19 -7.67
C ILE A 150 15.30 -24.72 -7.62
N ASN A 151 15.54 -25.29 -6.44
CA ASN A 151 15.63 -26.75 -6.25
C ASN A 151 16.56 -27.43 -7.28
N GLN A 152 17.74 -26.84 -7.51
CA GLN A 152 18.75 -27.30 -8.49
C GLN A 152 18.29 -27.29 -9.97
N GLN A 153 17.20 -26.60 -10.29
CA GLN A 153 16.70 -26.43 -11.65
C GLN A 153 16.67 -24.95 -12.04
N TRP A 154 17.18 -24.66 -13.24
CA TRP A 154 17.10 -23.31 -13.79
C TRP A 154 15.69 -23.04 -14.30
N VAL A 155 15.05 -22.03 -13.73
CA VAL A 155 13.71 -21.57 -14.12
C VAL A 155 13.80 -20.17 -14.72
N ARG A 156 12.88 -19.88 -15.64
CA ARG A 156 12.68 -18.51 -16.13
C ARG A 156 11.75 -17.78 -15.19
N ARG A 157 12.24 -16.67 -14.64
CA ARG A 157 11.45 -15.69 -13.90
C ARG A 157 11.24 -14.45 -14.76
N TYR A 158 10.08 -13.83 -14.65
CA TYR A 158 9.79 -12.55 -15.29
C TYR A 158 9.34 -11.54 -14.24
N ASP A 159 10.14 -10.49 -14.05
CA ASP A 159 9.91 -9.49 -13.02
C ASP A 159 9.28 -8.21 -13.58
N MET A 160 8.40 -7.60 -12.78
CA MET A 160 7.76 -6.32 -13.05
C MET A 160 7.47 -5.61 -11.74
N THR A 161 7.82 -4.33 -11.64
CA THR A 161 7.38 -3.47 -10.54
C THR A 161 6.21 -2.62 -10.99
N VAL A 162 5.17 -2.55 -10.17
CA VAL A 162 4.05 -1.61 -10.33
C VAL A 162 4.02 -0.66 -9.15
N ARG A 163 3.86 0.63 -9.42
CA ARG A 163 3.69 1.66 -8.38
C ARG A 163 2.21 2.00 -8.27
N LEU A 164 1.68 1.81 -7.07
CA LEU A 164 0.30 2.14 -6.75
C LEU A 164 0.25 3.36 -5.83
N ARG A 165 -0.84 4.10 -5.92
CA ARG A 165 -1.09 5.29 -5.11
C ARG A 165 -2.42 5.19 -4.41
N ARG A 166 -2.50 5.76 -3.21
CA ARG A 166 -3.75 5.94 -2.47
C ARG A 166 -3.75 7.23 -1.67
N LYS A 167 -4.94 7.76 -1.41
CA LYS A 167 -5.13 8.85 -0.45
C LYS A 167 -5.37 8.25 0.93
N VAL A 168 -4.62 8.71 1.92
CA VAL A 168 -4.82 8.41 3.34
C VAL A 168 -5.30 9.66 4.04
N VAL A 169 -6.34 9.52 4.84
CA VAL A 169 -6.88 10.58 5.69
C VAL A 169 -6.82 10.10 7.13
N ARG A 170 -6.21 10.90 8.00
CA ARG A 170 -6.16 10.67 9.44
C ARG A 170 -6.79 11.84 10.16
N GLU A 171 -7.71 11.58 11.06
CA GLU A 171 -8.35 12.61 11.86
C GLU A 171 -7.65 12.75 13.20
N TYR A 172 -7.41 13.98 13.65
CA TYR A 172 -6.81 14.28 14.94
C TYR A 172 -7.71 15.23 15.72
N GLY A 173 -7.75 15.06 17.05
CA GLY A 173 -8.47 15.95 17.97
C GLY A 173 -7.82 17.32 18.17
N ILE A 174 -7.34 17.94 17.09
CA ILE A 174 -6.75 19.29 17.09
C ILE A 174 -7.90 20.29 17.05
N LYS A 175 -8.23 20.87 18.21
CA LYS A 175 -9.30 21.85 18.38
C LYS A 175 -8.90 23.21 17.81
N SER A 176 -9.86 23.91 17.23
CA SER A 176 -9.69 25.31 16.83
C SER A 176 -9.63 26.23 18.05
N LEU A 177 -8.90 27.34 17.93
CA LEU A 177 -8.88 28.36 18.98
C LEU A 177 -10.16 29.20 18.88
N VAL A 178 -11.16 28.86 19.71
CA VAL A 178 -12.46 29.55 19.72
C VAL A 178 -12.38 30.88 20.47
N GLU A 179 -11.65 30.92 21.58
CA GLU A 179 -11.48 32.12 22.41
C GLU A 179 -10.11 32.09 23.11
N ALA A 180 -9.47 33.26 23.21
CA ALA A 180 -8.27 33.46 24.00
C ALA A 180 -8.43 34.74 24.81
N PRO A 181 -8.44 34.69 26.16
CA PRO A 181 -8.47 35.91 26.96
C PRO A 181 -7.15 36.67 26.77
N VAL A 182 -7.23 37.87 26.20
CA VAL A 182 -6.09 38.76 25.99
C VAL A 182 -6.19 39.95 26.94
N THR A 183 -5.12 40.21 27.70
CA THR A 183 -5.01 41.44 28.50
C THR A 183 -4.04 42.38 27.79
N PHE A 184 -4.53 43.54 27.36
CA PHE A 184 -3.70 44.60 26.79
C PHE A 184 -3.20 45.49 27.93
N PHE A 185 -1.88 45.73 27.99
CA PHE A 185 -1.27 46.73 28.86
C PHE A 185 -0.75 47.87 27.98
N GLY A 186 -1.01 49.12 28.36
CA GLY A 186 -0.47 50.33 27.74
C GLY A 186 0.02 51.30 28.80
N GLU A 187 1.08 52.06 28.50
CA GLU A 187 1.53 53.22 29.30
C GLU A 187 0.56 54.40 29.17
#